data_AF-A0A7G8D9T6-F1
#
_entry.id   AF-A0A7G8D9T6-F1
#
_cell.length_a   1.000
_cell.length_b   1.000
_cell.length_c   1.000
_cell.angle_alpha   90.00
_cell.angle_beta   90.00
_cell.angle_gamma   90.00
#
_symmetry.space_group_name_H-M   'P 1'
#
loop_
_entity.id
_entity.type
_entity.pdbx_description
1 polymer ?
#
loop_
_entity_poly.entity_id
_entity_poly.type
_entity_poly.pdbx_seq_one_letter_code
_entity_poly.pdbx_strand_id
1 'polypeptide(L)' 'MRVNLSQQFEAESLKRMIDATTDVHELQSLARELTDLYIRQRAATAWVVSEQ' A
#
# COMPACT_ATOMS: atom_id res chain seq x y z
N MET A 1 -8.28 7.88 12.59
CA MET A 1 -7.21 6.87 12.80
C MET A 1 -5.89 7.62 12.95
N ARG A 2 -5.23 7.60 14.13
CA ARG A 2 -3.93 8.26 14.32
C ARG A 2 -2.83 7.29 13.89
N VAL A 3 -2.01 7.72 12.93
CA VAL A 3 -0.82 6.96 12.51
C VAL A 3 0.23 7.09 13.61
N ASN A 4 0.64 5.98 14.20
CA ASN A 4 1.65 5.97 15.26
C ASN A 4 3.06 6.20 14.69
N LEU A 5 4.03 6.49 15.54
CA LEU A 5 5.38 6.83 15.12
C LEU A 5 6.07 5.72 14.32
N SER A 6 5.85 4.44 14.67
CA SER A 6 6.44 3.32 13.93
C SER A 6 5.86 3.19 12.52
N GLN A 7 4.54 3.39 12.37
CA GLN A 7 3.88 3.41 11.05
C GLN A 7 4.36 4.59 10.19
N GLN A 8 4.71 5.73 10.79
CA GLN A 8 5.29 6.86 10.06
C GLN A 8 6.69 6.51 9.52
N PHE A 9 7.54 5.87 10.33
CA PHE A 9 8.86 5.42 9.87
C PHE A 9 8.77 4.38 8.75
N GLU A 10 7.85 3.43 8.86
CA GLU A 10 7.59 2.43 7.84
C GLU A 10 7.16 3.09 6.52
N ALA A 11 6.22 4.04 6.58
CA ALA A 11 5.78 4.79 5.41
C ALA A 11 6.93 5.54 4.73
N GLU A 12 7.79 6.21 5.51
CA GLU A 12 8.97 6.91 4.97
C GLU A 12 10.02 5.94 4.39
N SER A 13 10.16 4.74 4.96
CA SER A 13 11.04 3.72 4.40
C SER A 13 10.56 3.23 3.04
N LEU A 14 9.26 2.96 2.91
CA LEU A 14 8.65 2.53 1.66
C LEU A 14 8.76 3.61 0.58
N LYS A 15 8.53 4.88 0.93
CA LYS A 15 8.72 6.01 0.01
C LYS A 15 10.15 6.07 -0.52
N ARG A 16 11.16 5.97 0.36
CA ARG A 16 12.57 5.98 -0.06
C ARG A 16 12.92 4.82 -1.00
N MET A 17 12.34 3.63 -0.79
CA MET A 17 12.55 2.50 -1.69
C MET A 17 11.97 2.76 -3.08
N ILE A 18 10.78 3.37 -3.15
CA ILE A 18 10.16 3.77 -4.41
C ILE A 18 11.03 4.80 -5.13
N ASP A 19 11.47 5.84 -4.41
CA ASP A 19 12.27 6.94 -4.99
C ASP A 19 13.66 6.48 -5.46
N ALA A 20 14.24 5.46 -4.81
CA ALA A 20 15.51 4.87 -5.21
C ALA A 20 15.40 3.91 -6.40
N THR A 21 14.19 3.46 -6.74
CA THR A 21 13.97 2.54 -7.86
C THR A 21 14.10 3.29 -9.18
N THR A 22 15.08 2.88 -9.99
CA THR A 22 15.32 3.43 -11.34
C THR A 22 14.92 2.46 -12.45
N ASP A 23 14.58 1.23 -12.10
CA ASP A 23 14.08 0.22 -13.03
C ASP A 23 12.58 0.39 -13.24
N VAL A 24 12.18 0.72 -14.47
CA VAL A 24 10.78 0.88 -14.88
C VAL A 24 9.99 -0.41 -14.69
N HIS A 25 10.59 -1.58 -14.91
CA HIS A 25 9.92 -2.86 -14.73
C HIS A 25 9.60 -3.13 -13.26
N GLU A 26 10.54 -2.82 -12.36
CA GLU A 26 10.35 -2.93 -10.91
C GLU A 26 9.24 -1.99 -10.42
N LEU A 27 9.23 -0.73 -10.89
CA LEU A 27 8.14 0.22 -10.59
C LEU A 27 6.78 -0.28 -11.08
N GLN A 28 6.71 -0.85 -12.29
CA GLN A 28 5.48 -1.42 -12.82
C GLN A 28 5.01 -2.65 -12.04
N SER A 29 5.93 -3.44 -11.49
CA SER A 29 5.59 -4.59 -10.62
C SER A 29 5.02 -4.09 -9.29
N LEU A 30 5.71 -3.15 -8.64
CA LEU A 30 5.28 -2.57 -7.37
C LEU A 30 3.92 -1.87 -7.49
N ALA A 31 3.69 -1.13 -8.59
CA ALA A 31 2.41 -0.49 -8.84
C ALA A 31 1.25 -1.50 -8.98
N ARG A 32 1.50 -2.67 -9.59
CA ARG A 32 0.51 -3.75 -9.69
C ARG A 32 0.19 -4.32 -8.31
N GLU A 33 1.21 -4.63 -7.52
CA GLU A 33 1.03 -5.16 -6.17
C GLU A 33 0.23 -4.22 -5.27
N LEU A 34 0.54 -2.92 -5.31
CA LEU A 34 -0.20 -1.89 -4.58
C LEU A 34 -1.66 -1.79 -5.03
N THR A 35 -1.90 -1.90 -6.35
CA THR A 35 -3.26 -1.91 -6.90
C THR A 35 -4.05 -3.11 -6.41
N ASP A 36 -3.46 -4.31 -6.43
CA ASP A 36 -4.11 -5.53 -5.95
C ASP A 36 -4.40 -5.47 -4.45
N LEU A 37 -3.48 -4.90 -3.66
CA LEU A 37 -3.69 -4.71 -2.23
C LEU A 37 -4.86 -3.76 -1.95
N TYR A 38 -4.92 -2.63 -2.67
CA TYR A 38 -6.01 -1.66 -2.54
C TYR A 38 -7.37 -2.27 -2.87
N ILE A 39 -7.47 -3.01 -3.99
CA ILE A 39 -8.72 -3.68 -4.38
C ILE A 39 -9.13 -4.71 -3.33
N ARG A 40 -8.19 -5.51 -2.81
CA ARG A 40 -8.47 -6.49 -1.75
C ARG A 40 -8.97 -5.81 -0.47
N GLN A 41 -8.32 -4.73 -0.04
CA GLN A 41 -8.76 -3.97 1.14
C GLN A 41 -10.16 -3.39 0.95
N ARG A 42 -10.45 -2.84 -0.23
CA ARG A 42 -11.78 -2.30 -0.55
C ARG A 42 -12.85 -3.38 -0.53
N ALA A 43 -12.57 -4.56 -1.11
CA ALA A 43 -13.49 -5.70 -1.11
C ALA A 43 -13.74 -6.21 0.31
N ALA A 44 -12.69 -6.39 1.12
CA ALA A 44 -12.82 -6.80 2.52
C ALA A 44 -13.63 -5.79 3.35
N THR A 45 -13.40 -4.49 3.13
CA THR A 45 -14.16 -3.43 3.80
C THR A 45 -15.63 -3.45 3.39
N ALA A 46 -15.92 -3.61 2.10
CA ALA A 46 -17.30 -3.72 1.61
C ALA A 46 -18.03 -4.94 2.19
N TRP A 47 -17.33 -6.08 2.31
CA TRP A 47 -17.86 -7.28 2.93
C TRP A 47 -18.19 -7.06 4.41
N VAL A 48 -17.27 -6.49 5.19
CA VAL A 48 -17.51 -6.16 6.62
C VAL A 48 -18.71 -5.22 6.79
N VAL A 49 -18.88 -4.23 5.91
CA VAL A 49 -20.03 -3.30 5.95
C VAL A 49 -21.33 -4.01 5.58
N SER A 50 -21.31 -4.96 4.65
CA SER A 50 -22.51 -5.73 4.28
C SER A 50 -22.94 -6.77 5.32
N GLU A 51 -22.03 -7.16 6.22
CA GLU A 51 -22.26 -8.16 7.27
C GLU A 51 -22.68 -7.54 8.62
N GLN A 52 -22.80 -6.21 8.69
CA GLN A 52 -23.31 -5.45 9.84
C GLN A 52 -24.76 -4.99 9.64
#